data_AF-A0A847XII7-F1
#
_entry.id   AF-A0A847XII7-F1
#
_cell.length_a   1.000
_cell.length_b   1.000
_cell.length_c   1.000
_cell.angle_alpha   90.00
_cell.angle_beta   90.00
_cell.angle_gamma   90.00
#
_symmetry.space_group_name_H-M   'P 1'
#
loop_
_entity.id
_entity.type
_entity.pdbx_description
1 polymer ?
#
loop_
_entity_poly.entity_id
_entity_poly.type
_entity_poly.pdbx_seq_one_letter_code
_entity_poly.pdbx_strand_id
1 'polypeptide(L)' 'MDVFETFYKNRNKENAKPMAKYMRNSFPFLGLKKPERTALSKQFLKERKKDTKVDWDFIFKCYDMPEREFQYLAI' A
#
# COMPACT_ATOMS: atom_id res chain seq x y z
N MET A 1 9.52 -11.51 2.03
CA MET A 1 8.59 -11.24 0.92
C MET A 1 8.36 -9.74 0.92
N ASP A 2 8.73 -9.05 -0.17
CA ASP A 2 8.61 -7.60 -0.22
C ASP A 2 7.16 -7.20 -0.53
N VAL A 3 6.54 -6.49 0.42
CA VAL A 3 5.14 -6.06 0.30
C VAL A 3 4.98 -5.01 -0.81
N PHE A 4 6.00 -4.21 -1.10
CA PHE A 4 5.96 -3.23 -2.17
C PHE A 4 5.92 -3.91 -3.53
N GLU A 5 6.81 -4.87 -3.78
CA GLU A 5 6.78 -5.67 -5.02
C GLU A 5 5.43 -6.37 -5.20
N THR A 6 4.86 -6.90 -4.12
CA THR A 6 3.55 -7.57 -4.15
C THR A 6 2.45 -6.61 -4.60
N PHE A 7 2.44 -5.38 -4.09
CA PHE A 7 1.48 -4.36 -4.48
C PHE A 7 1.68 -3.95 -5.95
N TYR A 8 2.93 -3.75 -6.38
CA TYR A 8 3.24 -3.41 -7.77
C TYR A 8 2.82 -4.49 -8.76
N LYS A 9 3.03 -5.77 -8.44
CA LYS A 9 2.64 -6.90 -9.29
C LYS A 9 1.13 -7.02 -9.46
N ASN A 10 0.37 -6.61 -8.45
CA ASN A 10 -1.10 -6.69 -8.46
C ASN A 10 -1.77 -5.36 -8.89
N ARG A 11 -1.00 -4.39 -9.39
CA ARG A 11 -1.56 -3.09 -9.81
C ARG A 11 -2.67 -3.26 -10.85
N ASN A 12 -3.74 -2.49 -10.69
CA ASN A 12 -4.86 -2.44 -11.61
C ASN A 12 -5.04 -1.02 -12.17
N LYS A 13 -4.52 -0.80 -13.39
CA LYS A 13 -4.57 0.51 -14.05
C LYS A 13 -5.98 0.99 -14.35
N GLU A 14 -6.94 0.08 -14.52
CA GLU A 14 -8.35 0.44 -14.79
C GLU A 14 -9.00 1.04 -13.55
N ASN A 15 -8.70 0.50 -12.37
CA ASN A 15 -9.13 1.06 -11.09
C ASN A 15 -8.31 2.29 -10.65
N ALA A 16 -7.03 2.38 -11.03
CA ALA A 16 -6.14 3.47 -10.63
C ALA A 16 -6.66 4.85 -11.08
N LYS A 17 -7.13 4.97 -12.33
CA LYS A 17 -7.63 6.24 -12.90
C LYS A 17 -8.83 6.81 -12.12
N PRO A 18 -9.93 6.06 -11.88
CA PRO A 18 -11.06 6.59 -11.12
C PRO A 18 -10.70 6.86 -9.65
N MET A 19 -9.79 6.10 -9.05
CA MET A 19 -9.32 6.35 -7.67
C MET A 19 -8.49 7.63 -7.56
N ALA A 20 -7.58 7.88 -8.50
CA ALA A 20 -6.85 9.13 -8.57
C ALA A 20 -7.81 10.31 -8.78
N LYS A 21 -8.79 10.18 -9.68
CA LYS A 21 -9.80 11.21 -9.94
C LYS A 21 -10.62 11.54 -8.69
N TYR A 22 -11.00 10.52 -7.91
CA TYR A 22 -11.69 10.71 -6.62
C TYR A 22 -10.88 11.57 -5.65
N MET A 23 -9.55 11.39 -5.61
CA MET A 23 -8.61 12.23 -4.84
C MET A 23 -8.15 13.48 -5.58
N ARG A 24 -8.93 13.95 -6.57
CA ARG A 24 -8.63 15.14 -7.40
C ARG A 24 -7.26 15.08 -8.08
N ASN A 25 -6.78 13.88 -8.42
CA ASN A 25 -5.46 13.60 -8.99
C ASN A 25 -4.28 14.11 -8.15
N SER A 26 -4.48 14.29 -6.83
CA SER A 26 -3.41 14.73 -5.93
C SER A 26 -2.38 13.64 -5.66
N PHE A 27 -2.76 12.37 -5.87
CA PHE A 27 -1.91 11.21 -5.64
C PHE A 27 -2.10 10.19 -6.76
N PRO A 28 -1.02 9.51 -7.20
CA PRO A 28 -1.14 8.32 -8.01
C PRO A 28 -1.69 7.15 -7.17
N PHE A 29 -2.29 6.18 -7.86
CA PHE A 29 -2.82 4.97 -7.27
C PHE A 29 -2.35 3.76 -8.06
N LEU A 30 -2.14 2.62 -7.40
CA LEU A 30 -1.94 1.33 -8.04
C LEU A 30 -3.28 0.73 -8.52
N GLY A 31 -4.40 1.21 -7.98
CA GLY A 31 -5.75 0.72 -8.28
C GLY A 31 -6.18 -0.47 -7.43
N LEU A 32 -5.51 -0.68 -6.29
CA LEU A 32 -5.84 -1.72 -5.33
C LEU A 32 -6.94 -1.23 -4.39
N LYS A 33 -8.12 -1.85 -4.46
CA LYS A 33 -9.21 -1.51 -3.53
C LYS A 33 -8.87 -1.99 -2.11
N LYS A 34 -9.61 -1.47 -1.12
CA LYS A 34 -9.46 -1.85 0.30
C LYS A 34 -9.38 -3.37 0.54
N PRO A 35 -10.28 -4.24 0.01
CA PRO A 35 -10.17 -5.67 0.25
C PRO A 35 -8.91 -6.30 -0.38
N GLU A 36 -8.49 -5.84 -1.56
CA GLU A 36 -7.32 -6.36 -2.27
C GLU A 36 -6.03 -6.03 -1.52
N ARG A 37 -5.82 -4.74 -1.21
CA ARG A 37 -4.62 -4.32 -0.46
C ARG A 37 -4.52 -5.01 0.91
N THR A 38 -5.65 -5.16 1.61
CA THR A 38 -5.68 -5.86 2.90
C THR A 38 -5.33 -7.33 2.74
N ALA A 39 -5.85 -8.02 1.71
CA ALA A 39 -5.50 -9.41 1.46
C ALA A 39 -4.00 -9.58 1.15
N LEU A 40 -3.43 -8.69 0.32
CA LEU A 40 -2.01 -8.72 -0.05
C LEU A 40 -1.07 -8.41 1.11
N SER A 41 -1.43 -7.45 1.98
CA SER A 41 -0.61 -7.09 3.14
C SER A 41 -0.86 -7.94 4.39
N LYS A 42 -1.94 -8.73 4.44
CA LYS A 42 -2.35 -9.50 5.62
C LYS A 42 -1.23 -10.38 6.18
N GLN A 43 -0.56 -11.13 5.33
CA GLN A 43 0.50 -12.05 5.76
C GLN A 43 1.71 -11.27 6.28
N PHE A 44 2.15 -10.26 5.53
CA PHE A 44 3.25 -9.37 5.92
C PHE A 44 3.00 -8.68 7.27
N LEU A 45 1.83 -8.08 7.46
CA LEU A 45 1.47 -7.41 8.71
C LEU A 45 1.32 -8.39 9.87
N LYS A 46 0.84 -9.63 9.61
CA LYS A 46 0.77 -10.68 10.65
C LYS A 46 2.15 -11.10 11.15
N GLU A 47 3.14 -11.15 10.26
CA GLU A 47 4.53 -11.41 10.63
C GLU A 47 5.12 -10.23 11.39
N ARG A 48 4.91 -9.00 10.92
CA ARG A 48 5.39 -7.78 11.57
C ARG A 48 4.74 -7.50 12.93
N LYS A 49 3.50 -7.92 13.15
CA LYS A 49 2.81 -7.80 14.44
C LYS A 49 3.47 -8.64 15.55
N LYS A 50 4.27 -9.66 15.19
CA LYS A 50 5.05 -10.42 16.16
C LYS A 50 6.30 -9.67 16.63
N ASP A 51 6.69 -8.62 15.91
CA ASP A 51 7.81 -7.79 16.31
C ASP A 51 7.43 -7.01 17.57
N THR A 52 8.40 -6.86 18.47
CA THR A 52 8.18 -6.17 19.75
C THR A 52 8.32 -4.64 19.58
N LYS A 53 8.87 -4.19 18.45
CA LYS A 53 9.12 -2.77 18.17
C LYS A 53 8.42 -2.34 16.88
N VAL A 54 8.06 -1.06 16.85
CA VAL A 54 7.53 -0.42 15.63
C VAL A 54 8.69 -0.19 14.66
N ASP A 55 8.53 -0.69 13.43
CA ASP A 55 9.48 -0.47 12.34
C ASP A 55 9.21 0.90 11.71
N TRP A 56 9.80 1.94 12.30
CA TRP A 56 9.65 3.32 11.83
C TRP A 56 10.26 3.52 10.44
N ASP A 57 11.36 2.83 10.12
CA ASP A 57 12.00 2.87 8.81
C ASP A 57 11.03 2.40 7.71
N PHE A 58 10.29 1.32 7.96
CA PHE A 58 9.24 0.85 7.07
C PHE A 58 8.11 1.87 6.90
N ILE A 59 7.64 2.48 7.99
CA ILE A 59 6.59 3.51 7.93
C ILE A 59 7.05 4.70 7.09
N PHE A 60 8.27 5.21 7.33
CA PHE A 60 8.81 6.32 6.55
C PHE A 60 8.98 5.95 5.07
N LYS A 61 9.46 4.74 4.77
CA LYS A 61 9.53 4.23 3.39
C LYS A 61 8.17 4.19 2.72
N CYS A 62 7.13 3.69 3.41
CA CYS A 62 5.77 3.70 2.88
C CYS A 62 5.25 5.11 2.59
N TYR A 63 5.63 6.11 3.39
CA TYR A 63 5.25 7.50 3.18
C TYR A 63 6.00 8.19 2.05
N ASP A 64 7.24 7.77 1.78
CA ASP A 64 8.08 8.25 0.67
C ASP A 64 7.56 7.79 -0.70
N MET A 65 6.84 6.68 -0.74
CA MET A 65 6.28 6.15 -1.98
C MET A 65 5.20 7.07 -2.58
N PRO A 66 5.16 7.25 -3.92
CA PRO A 66 4.22 8.18 -4.54
C PRO A 66 2.77 7.69 -4.45
N GLU A 67 2.50 6.39 -4.53
CA GLU A 67 1.15 5.85 -4.60
C GLU A 67 0.43 5.79 -3.25
N ARG A 68 -0.83 6.24 -3.24
CA ARG A 68 -1.60 6.42 -2.01
C ARG A 68 -1.79 5.13 -1.20
N GLU A 69 -1.78 3.98 -1.87
CA GLU A 69 -1.89 2.68 -1.22
C GLU A 69 -0.76 2.37 -0.24
N PHE A 70 0.43 2.93 -0.42
CA PHE A 70 1.54 2.71 0.50
C PHE A 70 1.37 3.49 1.79
N GLN A 71 0.83 4.71 1.76
CA GLN A 71 0.48 5.40 3.01
C GLN A 71 -0.66 4.68 3.74
N TYR A 72 -1.59 4.03 3.04
CA TYR A 72 -2.58 3.17 3.68
C TYR A 72 -2.01 1.87 4.24
N LEU A 73 -0.83 1.44 3.81
CA LEU A 73 -0.13 0.28 4.36
C LEU A 73 0.62 0.62 5.66
N ALA A 74 1.04 1.87 5.81
CA ALA A 74 1.74 2.38 6.99
C ALA A 74 0.82 2.65 8.20
N ILE A 75 -0.49 2.79 7.96
CA ILE A 75 -1.52 3.09 8.96
C ILE A 75 -2.25 1.80 9.37
#